data_AF-A0A8T4GWD0-F1
#
_entry.id   AF-A0A8T4GWD0-F1
#
_cell.length_a   1.000
_cell.length_b   1.000
_cell.length_c   1.000
_cell.angle_alpha   90.00
_cell.angle_beta   90.00
_cell.angle_gamma   90.00
#
_symmetry.space_group_name_H-M   'P 1'
#
loop_
_entity.id
_entity.type
_entity.pdbx_description
1 polymer ?
#
loop_
_entity_poly.entity_id
_entity_poly.type
_entity_poly.pdbx_seq_one_letter_code
_entity_poly.pdbx_strand_id
1 'polypeptide(L)'
;MSTNVSESEKRTDSEQSTNSNSPESSVSWYDLTGFKRDILRVVATMESERARMAGVEIKSRLEDRYDESINHGLLYPNLDDLAGAGLIEKGEIDKRTNSYELSEPGREMLREQREAWVDLDLSRVVIPDGGEVDR
;
A
#
# COMPACT_ATOMS: atom_id res chain seq x y z
N MET A 1 50.72 41.24 -7.42
CA MET A 1 50.05 41.97 -8.52
C MET A 1 49.62 40.96 -9.57
N SER A 2 48.39 41.13 -10.07
CA SER A 2 47.77 40.47 -11.23
C SER A 2 47.05 39.13 -11.00
N THR A 3 45.86 39.28 -10.42
CA THR A 3 44.53 38.79 -10.84
C THR A 3 44.43 38.17 -12.24
N ASN A 4 43.75 37.02 -12.35
CA ASN A 4 42.60 36.89 -13.24
C ASN A 4 41.64 35.75 -12.82
N VAL A 5 40.36 36.13 -12.86
CA VAL A 5 39.13 35.40 -12.59
C VAL A 5 38.76 34.54 -13.80
N SER A 6 38.18 33.36 -13.57
CA SER A 6 37.12 32.78 -14.42
C SER A 6 36.31 31.74 -13.65
N GLU A 7 35.07 32.14 -13.39
CA GLU A 7 33.86 31.36 -13.13
C GLU A 7 33.60 30.34 -14.26
N SER A 8 33.12 29.12 -13.93
CA SER A 8 31.97 28.46 -14.59
C SER A 8 31.82 26.98 -14.22
N GLU A 9 30.68 26.70 -13.57
CA GLU A 9 29.67 25.70 -13.94
C GLU A 9 29.87 24.18 -13.73
N LYS A 10 28.98 23.69 -12.84
CA LYS A 10 28.14 22.48 -12.93
C LYS A 10 28.75 21.22 -13.56
N ARG A 11 28.92 20.20 -12.74
CA ARG A 11 28.57 18.82 -13.09
C ARG A 11 27.88 18.13 -11.91
N THR A 12 26.57 18.01 -12.03
CA THR A 12 25.74 17.10 -11.24
C THR A 12 25.81 15.75 -11.93
N ASP A 13 26.67 14.86 -11.46
CA ASP A 13 26.57 13.43 -11.77
C ASP A 13 26.23 12.74 -10.45
N SER A 14 24.93 12.62 -10.19
CA SER A 14 24.44 11.64 -9.24
C SER A 14 23.52 10.73 -10.03
N GLU A 15 24.02 9.51 -10.17
CA GLU A 15 23.48 8.42 -10.96
C GLU A 15 21.98 8.25 -10.71
N GLN A 16 21.19 8.43 -11.76
CA GLN A 16 19.86 7.85 -11.83
C GLN A 16 20.03 6.34 -11.82
N SER A 17 19.93 5.76 -10.64
CA SER A 17 19.68 4.33 -10.45
C SER A 17 18.28 4.06 -11.00
N THR A 18 18.21 3.78 -12.29
CA THR A 18 17.00 3.27 -12.94
C THR A 18 16.78 1.86 -12.42
N ASN A 19 16.01 1.73 -11.33
CA ASN A 19 15.42 0.45 -10.96
C ASN A 19 14.43 0.07 -12.06
N SER A 20 14.92 -0.67 -13.06
CA SER A 20 14.11 -1.37 -14.02
C SER A 20 13.41 -2.54 -13.31
N ASN A 21 12.29 -2.25 -12.63
CA ASN A 21 11.35 -3.28 -12.26
C ASN A 21 10.38 -3.46 -13.44
N SER A 22 10.62 -4.50 -14.25
CA SER A 22 9.72 -4.91 -15.32
C SER A 22 8.36 -5.35 -14.75
N PRO A 23 7.22 -4.84 -15.24
CA PRO A 23 5.89 -5.10 -14.69
C PRO A 23 5.26 -6.46 -15.08
N GLU A 24 6.06 -7.49 -15.36
CA GLU A 24 5.57 -8.78 -15.91
C GLU A 24 5.18 -9.83 -14.85
N SER A 25 5.15 -9.48 -13.57
CA SER A 25 4.53 -10.32 -12.53
C SER A 25 3.27 -9.62 -12.02
N SER A 26 2.11 -10.01 -12.55
CA SER A 26 0.81 -9.58 -12.00
C SER A 26 0.67 -10.17 -10.60
N VAL A 27 1.05 -9.42 -9.57
CA VAL A 27 0.90 -9.83 -8.17
C VAL A 27 -0.58 -10.07 -7.89
N SER A 28 -0.95 -11.27 -7.44
CA SER A 28 -2.34 -11.58 -7.09
C SER A 28 -2.64 -11.13 -5.66
N TRP A 29 -3.90 -10.78 -5.39
CA TRP A 29 -4.37 -10.53 -4.02
C TRP A 29 -4.05 -11.70 -3.07
N TYR A 30 -4.10 -12.92 -3.58
CA TYR A 30 -3.85 -14.13 -2.79
C TYR A 30 -2.38 -14.29 -2.39
N ASP A 31 -1.45 -13.65 -3.10
CA ASP A 31 -0.01 -13.66 -2.79
C ASP A 31 0.35 -12.73 -1.63
N LEU A 32 -0.52 -11.76 -1.32
CA LEU A 32 -0.31 -10.81 -0.22
C LEU A 32 -0.64 -11.45 1.13
N THR A 33 0.22 -11.24 2.12
CA THR A 33 -0.08 -11.61 3.51
C THR A 33 -1.25 -10.78 4.06
N GLY A 34 -1.93 -11.27 5.10
CA GLY A 34 -3.00 -10.51 5.76
C GLY A 34 -2.57 -9.11 6.16
N PHE A 35 -1.35 -8.99 6.71
CA PHE A 35 -0.76 -7.71 7.09
C PHE A 35 -0.55 -6.77 5.90
N LYS A 36 -0.05 -7.27 4.76
CA LYS A 36 0.10 -6.47 3.52
C LYS A 36 -1.26 -5.97 3.01
N ARG A 37 -2.29 -6.82 3.05
CA ARG A 37 -3.66 -6.44 2.67
C ARG A 37 -4.23 -5.37 3.61
N ASP A 38 -3.96 -5.47 4.90
CA ASP A 38 -4.42 -4.50 5.90
C ASP A 38 -3.70 -3.16 5.76
N ILE A 39 -2.40 -3.15 5.42
CA ILE A 39 -1.69 -1.92 5.01
C ILE A 39 -2.40 -1.26 3.83
N LEU A 40 -2.68 -1.99 2.75
CA LEU A 40 -3.36 -1.44 1.57
C LEU A 40 -4.72 -0.82 1.93
N ARG A 41 -5.51 -1.49 2.78
CA ARG A 41 -6.78 -0.95 3.27
C ARG A 41 -6.61 0.30 4.13
N VAL A 42 -5.61 0.34 5.01
CA VAL A 42 -5.30 1.54 5.82
C VAL A 42 -4.96 2.71 4.92
N VAL A 43 -4.05 2.52 3.96
CA VAL A 43 -3.66 3.58 3.02
C VAL A 43 -4.88 4.05 2.21
N ALA A 44 -5.71 3.13 1.71
CA ALA A 44 -6.96 3.49 1.00
C ALA A 44 -7.93 4.32 1.85
N THR A 45 -8.04 3.97 3.14
CA THR A 45 -8.90 4.68 4.09
C THR A 45 -8.36 6.09 4.33
N MET A 46 -7.04 6.21 4.55
CA MET A 46 -6.37 7.49 4.76
C MET A 46 -6.45 8.40 3.53
N GLU A 47 -6.29 7.84 2.32
CA GLU A 47 -6.48 8.56 1.06
C GLU A 47 -7.91 9.13 0.97
N SER A 48 -8.92 8.31 1.30
CA SER A 48 -10.33 8.73 1.31
C SER A 48 -10.62 9.82 2.35
N GLU A 49 -9.95 9.75 3.50
CA GLU A 49 -10.03 10.74 4.58
C GLU A 49 -9.19 12.01 4.30
N ARG A 50 -8.43 12.05 3.19
CA ARG A 50 -7.42 13.08 2.90
C ARG A 50 -6.39 13.26 4.03
N ALA A 51 -6.08 12.18 4.73
CA ALA A 51 -5.08 12.15 5.79
C ALA A 51 -3.66 12.05 5.21
N ARG A 52 -2.66 12.44 6.02
CA ARG A 52 -1.25 12.31 5.64
C ARG A 52 -0.83 10.84 5.66
N MET A 53 -0.42 10.30 4.52
CA MET A 53 0.02 8.91 4.38
C MET A 53 1.52 8.76 4.73
N ALA A 54 1.92 9.30 5.87
CA ALA A 54 3.26 9.12 6.41
C ALA A 54 3.39 7.73 7.05
N GLY A 55 4.59 7.12 6.99
CA GLY A 55 4.80 5.80 7.57
C GLY A 55 4.48 5.70 9.08
N VAL A 56 4.67 6.79 9.83
CA VAL A 56 4.30 6.87 11.26
C VAL A 56 2.78 6.84 11.45
N GLU A 57 2.03 7.44 10.53
CA GLU A 57 0.58 7.57 10.64
C GLU A 57 -0.10 6.27 10.21
N ILE A 58 0.46 5.61 9.20
CA ILE A 58 0.08 4.25 8.80
C ILE A 58 0.33 3.29 9.96
N LYS A 59 1.49 3.39 10.63
CA LYS A 59 1.80 2.60 11.82
C LYS A 59 0.73 2.81 12.90
N SER A 60 0.48 4.06 13.28
CA SER A 60 -0.48 4.42 14.32
C SER A 60 -1.87 3.83 14.04
N ARG A 61 -2.37 3.98 12.81
CA ARG A 61 -3.67 3.41 12.40
C ARG A 61 -3.72 1.88 12.43
N LEU A 62 -2.60 1.21 12.18
CA LEU A 62 -2.53 -0.24 12.29
C LEU A 62 -2.46 -0.67 13.77
N GLU A 63 -1.69 0.03 14.61
CA GLU A 63 -1.64 -0.21 16.06
C GLU A 63 -3.02 -0.05 16.70
N ASP A 64 -3.75 1.01 16.34
CA ASP A 64 -5.13 1.24 16.78
C ASP A 64 -6.09 0.10 16.37
N ARG A 65 -5.85 -0.52 15.20
CA ARG A 65 -6.71 -1.60 14.68
C ARG A 65 -6.42 -2.95 15.33
N TYR A 66 -5.16 -3.23 15.64
CA TYR A 66 -4.76 -4.49 16.27
C TYR A 66 -4.76 -4.40 17.81
N ASP A 67 -4.95 -3.21 18.39
CA ASP A 67 -4.82 -2.94 19.83
C ASP A 67 -3.45 -3.39 20.39
N GLU A 68 -2.41 -3.29 19.55
CA GLU A 68 -1.06 -3.76 19.84
C GLU A 68 -0.02 -2.86 19.18
N SER A 69 1.16 -2.71 19.80
CA SER A 69 2.26 -2.00 19.16
C SER A 69 2.90 -2.82 18.05
N ILE A 70 3.06 -2.19 16.89
CA ILE A 70 3.69 -2.77 15.71
C ILE A 70 5.15 -2.38 15.66
N ASN A 71 6.01 -3.37 15.55
CA ASN A 71 7.43 -3.14 15.38
C ASN A 71 7.72 -2.53 13.98
N HIS A 72 8.58 -1.52 13.94
CA HIS A 72 9.09 -0.93 12.70
C HIS A 72 9.73 -1.95 11.76
N GLY A 73 10.40 -2.97 12.31
CA GLY A 73 10.99 -4.06 11.54
C GLY A 73 9.97 -4.98 10.86
N LEU A 74 8.69 -4.90 11.25
CA LEU A 74 7.60 -5.58 10.54
C LEU A 74 6.97 -4.64 9.50
N LEU A 75 6.72 -3.37 9.84
CA LEU A 75 6.01 -2.46 8.96
C LEU A 75 6.80 -2.11 7.69
N TYR A 76 8.04 -1.64 7.82
CA TYR A 76 8.78 -1.08 6.68
C TYR A 76 9.14 -2.12 5.62
N PRO A 77 9.56 -3.35 5.95
CA PRO A 77 9.77 -4.37 4.92
C PRO A 77 8.49 -4.68 4.14
N ASN A 78 7.32 -4.69 4.80
CA ASN A 78 6.05 -4.91 4.11
C ASN A 78 5.67 -3.73 3.21
N LEU A 79 5.99 -2.49 3.60
CA LEU A 79 5.80 -1.31 2.75
C LEU A 79 6.75 -1.35 1.54
N ASP A 80 8.03 -1.65 1.74
CA ASP A 80 8.99 -1.74 0.64
C ASP A 80 8.63 -2.90 -0.32
N ASP A 81 8.15 -4.04 0.18
CA ASP A 81 7.62 -5.14 -0.64
C ASP A 81 6.42 -4.70 -1.49
N LEU A 82 5.46 -3.98 -0.89
CA LEU A 82 4.29 -3.45 -1.61
C LEU A 82 4.70 -2.41 -2.66
N ALA A 83 5.73 -1.62 -2.39
CA ALA A 83 6.27 -0.65 -3.33
C ALA A 83 7.01 -1.37 -4.48
N GLY A 84 7.79 -2.41 -4.17
CA GLY A 84 8.43 -3.26 -5.18
C GLY A 84 7.43 -3.99 -6.06
N ALA A 85 6.29 -4.39 -5.50
CA ALA A 85 5.15 -4.95 -6.23
C ALA A 85 4.38 -3.93 -7.07
N GLY A 86 4.69 -2.63 -6.97
CA GLY A 86 4.00 -1.57 -7.68
C GLY A 86 2.56 -1.34 -7.22
N LEU A 87 2.22 -1.75 -5.99
CA LEU A 87 0.88 -1.56 -5.40
C LEU A 87 0.80 -0.26 -4.61
N ILE A 88 1.93 0.22 -4.09
CA ILE A 88 2.04 1.55 -3.48
C ILE A 88 3.20 2.32 -4.10
N GLU A 89 3.09 3.63 -4.11
CA GLU A 89 4.14 4.55 -4.50
C GLU A 89 4.77 5.18 -3.26
N LYS A 90 6.10 5.17 -3.22
CA LYS A 90 6.88 5.79 -2.15
C LYS A 90 7.29 7.19 -2.59
N GLY A 91 6.83 8.20 -1.87
CA GLY A 91 7.27 9.57 -2.04
C GLY A 91 8.11 10.06 -0.87
N GLU A 92 8.70 11.24 -1.02
CA GLU A 92 9.42 11.94 0.04
C GLU A 92 8.62 13.18 0.45
N ILE A 93 8.18 13.26 1.71
CA ILE A 93 7.55 14.46 2.26
C ILE A 93 8.62 15.41 2.80
N ASP A 94 9.65 14.85 3.45
CA ASP A 94 10.83 15.55 3.93
C ASP A 94 12.03 14.59 4.04
N LYS A 95 13.21 15.11 4.38
CA LYS A 95 14.47 14.36 4.47
C LYS A 95 14.45 13.14 5.43
N ARG A 96 13.41 12.99 6.25
CA ARG A 96 13.22 11.87 7.21
C ARG A 96 11.87 11.16 7.07
N THR A 97 10.90 11.72 6.35
CA THR A 97 9.54 11.22 6.29
C THR A 97 9.17 10.86 4.85
N ASN A 98 8.99 9.56 4.61
CA ASN A 98 8.44 9.05 3.36
C ASN A 98 6.90 9.07 3.39
N SER A 99 6.28 9.40 2.26
CA SER A 99 4.87 9.13 1.97
C SER A 99 4.71 7.77 1.30
N TYR A 100 3.58 7.13 1.55
CA TYR A 100 3.20 5.89 0.89
C TYR A 100 1.78 6.04 0.38
N GLU A 101 1.63 6.20 -0.93
CA GLU A 101 0.34 6.42 -1.58
C GLU A 101 -0.06 5.18 -2.36
N LEU A 102 -1.36 4.95 -2.57
CA LEU A 102 -1.77 3.87 -3.46
C LEU A 102 -1.37 4.21 -4.90
N SER A 103 -0.87 3.20 -5.59
CA SER A 103 -0.70 3.24 -7.05
C SER A 103 -2.04 2.91 -7.73
N GLU A 104 -2.14 3.14 -9.04
CA GLU A 104 -3.33 2.71 -9.79
C GLU A 104 -3.57 1.19 -9.71
N PRO A 105 -2.57 0.31 -9.90
CA PRO A 105 -2.74 -1.14 -9.69
C PRO A 105 -3.21 -1.51 -8.27
N GLY A 106 -2.72 -0.79 -7.25
CA GLY A 106 -3.16 -1.00 -5.87
C GLY A 106 -4.64 -0.66 -5.65
N ARG A 107 -5.12 0.42 -6.27
CA ARG A 107 -6.54 0.81 -6.23
C ARG A 107 -7.42 -0.19 -6.99
N GLU A 108 -6.97 -0.63 -8.16
CA GLU A 108 -7.68 -1.63 -8.97
C GLU A 108 -7.82 -2.96 -8.22
N MET A 109 -6.73 -3.46 -7.63
CA MET A 109 -6.76 -4.69 -6.83
C MET A 109 -7.72 -4.62 -5.65
N LEU A 110 -7.78 -3.48 -4.94
CA LEU A 110 -8.74 -3.26 -3.86
C LEU A 110 -10.19 -3.21 -4.36
N ARG A 111 -10.42 -2.67 -5.56
CA ARG A 111 -11.74 -2.63 -6.20
C ARG A 111 -12.20 -4.03 -6.60
N GLU A 112 -11.37 -4.77 -7.34
CA GLU A 112 -11.66 -6.14 -7.76
C GLU A 112 -12.01 -7.04 -6.57
N GLN A 113 -11.25 -6.91 -5.48
CA GLN A 113 -11.57 -7.68 -4.28
C GLN A 113 -12.91 -7.29 -3.67
N ARG A 114 -13.19 -5.99 -3.53
CA ARG A 114 -14.49 -5.54 -3.03
C ARG A 114 -15.64 -6.15 -3.84
N GLU A 115 -15.52 -6.14 -5.16
CA GLU A 115 -16.52 -6.71 -6.07
C GLU A 115 -16.68 -8.22 -5.86
N ALA A 116 -15.58 -8.96 -5.74
CA ALA A 116 -15.60 -10.40 -5.47
C ALA A 116 -16.34 -10.76 -4.16
N TRP A 117 -16.26 -9.92 -3.11
CA TRP A 117 -16.99 -10.15 -1.86
C TRP A 117 -18.47 -9.80 -1.93
N VAL A 118 -18.86 -8.82 -2.76
CA VAL A 118 -20.26 -8.39 -2.90
C VAL A 118 -21.08 -9.41 -3.70
N ASP A 119 -20.45 -10.14 -4.63
CA ASP A 119 -21.12 -11.18 -5.43
C ASP A 119 -21.48 -12.43 -4.62
N LEU A 120 -20.84 -12.64 -3.47
CA LEU A 120 -21.18 -13.68 -2.49
C LEU A 120 -22.43 -13.28 -1.70
N ASP A 121 -23.56 -13.17 -2.39
CA ASP A 121 -24.88 -13.02 -1.78
C ASP A 121 -25.29 -14.30 -1.02
N LEU A 122 -24.80 -14.41 0.22
CA LEU A 122 -25.13 -15.50 1.13
C LEU A 122 -26.59 -15.47 1.60
N SER A 123 -27.38 -14.45 1.22
CA SER A 123 -28.82 -14.40 1.51
C SER A 123 -29.63 -15.41 0.69
N ARG A 124 -29.02 -16.02 -0.35
CA ARG A 124 -29.65 -17.05 -1.18
C ARG A 124 -29.54 -18.48 -0.62
N VAL A 125 -29.12 -18.66 0.64
CA VAL A 125 -29.26 -19.96 1.30
C VAL A 125 -30.73 -20.15 1.69
N VAL A 126 -31.49 -20.77 0.79
CA VAL A 126 -32.78 -21.37 1.13
C VAL A 126 -32.49 -22.50 2.09
N ILE A 127 -32.73 -22.29 3.38
CA ILE A 127 -32.88 -23.41 4.32
C ILE A 127 -34.18 -24.09 3.89
N PRO A 128 -34.17 -25.33 3.37
CA PRO A 128 -35.41 -26.05 3.14
C PRO A 128 -36.05 -26.23 4.51
N ASP A 129 -37.17 -25.55 4.73
CA ASP A 129 -37.97 -25.68 5.95
C ASP A 129 -38.13 -27.17 6.24
N GLY A 130 -37.59 -27.58 7.39
CA GLY A 130 -37.74 -28.93 7.89
C GLY A 130 -39.22 -29.22 8.02
N GLY A 131 -39.76 -29.99 7.08
CA GLY A 131 -41.13 -30.50 7.14
C GLY A 131 -41.26 -31.36 8.38
N GLU A 132 -41.86 -30.80 9.43
CA GLU A 132 -42.30 -31.57 10.57
C GLU A 132 -43.56 -32.35 10.17
N VAL A 133 -43.43 -33.67 10.26
CA VAL A 133 -44.43 -34.65 9.90
C VAL A 133 -45.55 -34.66 10.94
N ASP A 134 -46.75 -34.30 10.51
CA ASP A 134 -47.97 -34.48 11.30
C ASP A 134 -48.17 -35.99 11.56
N ARG A 135 -48.26 -36.38 12.83
CA ARG A 135 -48.65 -37.72 13.28
C ARG A 135 -49.63 -37.64 14.45
#